data_AF-A0A7I6GXS9-F1
#
_entry.id   AF-A0A7I6GXS9-F1
#
_cell.length_a   1.000
_cell.length_b   1.000
_cell.length_c   1.000
_cell.angle_alpha   90.00
_cell.angle_beta   90.00
_cell.angle_gamma   90.00
#
_symmetry.space_group_name_H-M   'P 1'
#
loop_
_entity.id
_entity.type
_entity.pdbx_description
1 polymer ?
#
loop_
_entity_poly.entity_id
_entity_poly.type
_entity_poly.pdbx_seq_one_letter_code
_entity_poly.pdbx_strand_id
1 'polypeptide(L)'
;MDFNNYLNLNKGDTDFFLKLFKVYQEVIEENKILKNALKNSTKNKKENLKPSPKFYITPKTRKLIEKYIKRLKQINPISGWFVYLLSISGCRDTEMQKVKMEDITTLTSETGETLYNIKVNVSKKKVWLVLEKLSLALRVRRYSNSS
;
A
#
# COMPACT_ATOMS: atom_id res chain seq x y z
N MET A 1 -7.74 54.87 -27.34
CA MET A 1 -8.20 54.13 -28.53
C MET A 1 -9.66 53.80 -28.32
N ASP A 2 -10.54 54.36 -29.15
CA ASP A 2 -11.98 54.16 -29.08
C ASP A 2 -12.36 52.70 -29.39
N PHE A 3 -13.07 52.06 -28.45
CA PHE A 3 -13.63 50.71 -28.62
C PHE A 3 -14.69 50.64 -29.74
N ASN A 4 -15.14 51.79 -30.24
CA ASN A 4 -16.24 51.89 -31.21
C ASN A 4 -15.85 51.59 -32.67
N ASN A 5 -14.57 51.33 -32.96
CA ASN A 5 -14.10 51.10 -34.34
C ASN A 5 -13.84 49.62 -34.70
N TYR A 6 -14.13 48.67 -33.81
CA TYR A 6 -13.78 47.25 -34.01
C TYR A 6 -14.94 46.27 -34.22
N LEU A 7 -16.20 46.73 -34.20
CA LEU A 7 -17.36 45.85 -34.33
C LEU A 7 -18.38 46.43 -35.31
N ASN A 8 -18.10 46.27 -36.60
CA ASN A 8 -19.11 46.46 -37.64
C ASN A 8 -19.97 45.18 -37.73
N LEU A 9 -20.77 44.95 -36.68
CA LEU A 9 -21.61 43.76 -36.54
C LEU A 9 -22.93 43.96 -37.27
N ASN A 10 -23.27 43.06 -38.19
CA ASN A 10 -24.59 43.03 -38.82
C ASN A 10 -25.62 42.48 -37.82
N LYS A 11 -26.93 42.71 -38.06
CA LYS A 11 -28.02 42.25 -37.17
C LYS A 11 -27.98 40.75 -36.84
N GLY A 12 -27.44 39.92 -37.75
CA GLY A 12 -27.27 38.48 -37.51
C GLY A 12 -26.15 38.16 -36.52
N ASP A 13 -25.07 38.95 -36.53
CA ASP A 13 -23.93 38.74 -35.62
C ASP A 13 -24.31 39.15 -34.19
N THR A 14 -25.03 40.27 -34.03
CA THR A 14 -25.53 40.70 -32.72
C THR A 14 -26.53 39.72 -32.10
N ASP A 15 -27.41 39.10 -32.90
CA ASP A 15 -28.33 38.06 -32.42
C ASP A 15 -27.59 36.79 -31.98
N PHE A 16 -26.54 36.40 -32.71
CA PHE A 16 -25.67 35.30 -32.33
C PHE A 16 -24.96 35.55 -30.99
N PHE A 17 -24.39 36.74 -30.79
CA PHE A 17 -23.72 37.11 -29.53
C PHE A 17 -24.71 37.18 -28.35
N LEU A 18 -25.93 37.68 -28.57
CA LEU A 18 -26.99 37.68 -27.55
C LEU A 18 -27.36 36.26 -27.12
N LYS A 19 -27.52 35.34 -28.09
CA LYS A 19 -27.82 33.94 -27.82
C LYS A 19 -26.67 33.24 -27.08
N LEU A 20 -25.42 33.51 -27.48
CA LEU A 20 -24.23 32.97 -26.82
C LEU A 20 -24.11 33.47 -25.37
N PHE A 21 -24.38 34.76 -25.15
CA PHE A 21 -24.33 35.37 -23.81
C PHE A 21 -25.39 34.78 -22.88
N LYS A 22 -26.59 34.52 -23.40
CA LYS A 22 -27.67 33.90 -22.62
C LYS A 22 -27.32 32.48 -22.17
N VAL A 23 -26.80 31.66 -23.09
CA VAL A 23 -26.32 30.29 -22.77
C VAL A 23 -25.18 30.33 -21.74
N TYR A 24 -24.27 31.29 -21.86
CA TYR A 24 -23.17 31.45 -20.91
C TYR A 24 -23.67 31.80 -19.49
N GLN A 25 -24.67 32.67 -19.38
CA GLN A 25 -25.28 33.00 -18.09
C GLN A 25 -25.99 31.80 -17.46
N GLU A 26 -26.73 31.01 -18.25
CA GLU A 26 -27.40 29.79 -17.80
C GLU A 26 -26.38 28.77 -17.25
N VAL A 27 -25.27 28.54 -17.96
CA VAL A 27 -24.17 27.66 -17.50
C VAL A 27 -23.52 28.16 -16.21
N ILE A 28 -23.41 29.48 -16.02
CA ILE A 28 -22.88 30.05 -14.78
C ILE A 28 -23.83 29.80 -13.59
N GLU A 29 -25.13 29.96 -13.79
CA GLU A 29 -26.13 29.72 -12.73
C GLU A 29 -26.19 28.24 -12.35
N GLU A 30 -26.21 27.33 -13.33
CA GLU A 30 -26.17 25.89 -13.08
C GLU A 30 -24.91 25.49 -12.29
N ASN A 31 -23.74 26.04 -12.66
CA ASN A 31 -22.51 25.79 -11.91
C ASN A 31 -22.56 26.30 -10.46
N LYS A 32 -23.23 27.44 -10.20
CA LYS A 32 -23.45 27.94 -8.83
C LYS A 32 -24.35 27.00 -8.05
N ILE A 33 -25.44 26.50 -8.65
CA ILE A 33 -26.38 25.56 -8.03
C ILE A 33 -25.67 24.24 -7.71
N LEU A 34 -24.94 23.66 -8.66
CA LEU A 34 -24.19 22.41 -8.50
C LEU A 34 -23.12 22.53 -7.41
N LYS A 35 -22.40 23.66 -7.35
CA LYS A 35 -21.38 23.90 -6.32
C LYS A 35 -21.98 23.99 -4.91
N ASN A 36 -23.17 24.57 -4.78
CA ASN A 36 -23.90 24.63 -3.52
C ASN A 36 -24.48 23.27 -3.13
N ALA A 37 -25.03 22.52 -4.09
CA ALA A 37 -25.50 21.15 -3.89
C ALA A 37 -24.35 20.23 -3.44
N LEU A 38 -23.18 20.33 -4.07
CA LEU A 38 -21.98 19.59 -3.69
C LEU A 38 -21.58 19.90 -2.25
N LYS A 39 -21.45 21.18 -1.88
CA LYS A 39 -21.11 21.60 -0.51
C LYS A 39 -22.10 21.09 0.55
N ASN A 40 -23.40 21.10 0.22
CA ASN A 40 -24.44 20.60 1.11
C ASN A 40 -24.40 19.07 1.23
N SER A 41 -24.10 18.36 0.13
CA SER A 41 -23.89 16.91 0.14
C SER A 41 -22.68 16.50 1.00
N THR A 42 -21.60 17.29 1.00
CA THR A 42 -20.41 17.02 1.82
C THR A 42 -20.64 17.33 3.29
N LYS A 43 -21.43 18.36 3.63
CA LYS A 43 -21.79 18.67 5.02
C LYS A 43 -22.72 17.61 5.65
N ASN A 44 -23.63 17.05 4.87
CA ASN A 44 -24.55 16.00 5.33
C ASN A 44 -23.93 14.60 5.34
N LYS A 45 -22.78 14.40 4.66
CA LYS A 45 -21.89 13.26 4.88
C LYS A 45 -21.02 13.44 6.12
N LYS A 46 -21.62 13.69 7.29
CA LYS A 46 -21.12 13.04 8.50
C LYS A 46 -21.62 11.59 8.46
N GLU A 47 -21.13 10.85 7.45
CA GLU A 47 -21.14 9.39 7.51
C GLU A 47 -20.50 9.04 8.84
N ASN A 48 -21.15 8.18 9.61
CA ASN A 48 -20.58 7.53 10.78
C ASN A 48 -19.23 6.94 10.39
N LEU A 49 -18.16 7.73 10.50
CA LEU A 49 -16.80 7.33 10.22
C LEU A 49 -16.53 6.24 11.25
N LYS A 50 -16.63 4.98 10.81
CA LYS A 50 -16.20 3.84 11.60
C LYS A 50 -14.83 4.21 12.17
N PRO A 51 -14.61 4.06 13.48
CA PRO A 51 -13.34 4.44 14.08
C PRO A 51 -12.23 3.77 13.27
N SER A 52 -11.19 4.55 12.95
CA SER A 52 -10.07 4.04 12.19
C SER A 52 -9.56 2.76 12.87
N PRO A 53 -9.20 1.72 12.10
CA PRO A 53 -8.75 0.47 12.68
C PRO A 53 -7.62 0.74 13.67
N LYS A 54 -7.86 0.47 14.95
CA LYS A 54 -6.85 0.66 16.00
C LYS A 54 -5.85 -0.47 15.85
N PHE A 55 -4.80 -0.24 15.07
CA PHE A 55 -3.73 -1.21 14.91
C PHE A 55 -3.11 -1.52 16.27
N TYR A 56 -2.95 -2.80 16.58
CA TYR A 56 -2.36 -3.27 17.85
C TYR A 56 -0.90 -2.81 18.02
N ILE A 57 -0.19 -2.56 16.91
CA ILE A 57 1.24 -2.21 16.91
C ILE A 57 1.41 -0.78 16.43
N THR A 58 1.93 0.07 17.32
CA THR A 58 2.33 1.44 16.95
C THR A 58 3.70 1.46 16.27
N PRO A 59 4.03 2.52 15.49
CA PRO A 59 5.37 2.64 14.90
C PRO A 59 6.51 2.62 15.93
N LYS A 60 6.29 3.15 17.14
CA LYS A 60 7.27 3.11 18.23
C LYS A 60 7.49 1.67 18.72
N THR A 61 6.41 0.94 18.93
CA THR A 61 6.44 -0.48 19.31
C THR A 61 7.14 -1.32 18.24
N ARG A 62 6.88 -1.06 16.95
CA ARG A 62 7.54 -1.75 15.83
C ARG A 62 9.06 -1.61 15.87
N LYS A 63 9.57 -0.38 16.07
CA LYS A 63 11.02 -0.13 16.18
C LYS A 63 11.66 -0.88 17.36
N LEU A 64 10.95 -0.96 18.49
CA LEU A 64 11.41 -1.75 19.63
C LEU A 64 11.45 -3.25 19.31
N ILE A 65 10.40 -3.80 18.71
CA ILE A 65 10.34 -5.21 18.29
C ILE A 65 11.52 -5.54 17.36
N GLU A 66 11.79 -4.71 16.36
CA GLU A 66 12.93 -4.90 15.45
C GLU A 66 14.27 -4.91 16.18
N LYS A 67 14.47 -4.01 17.17
CA LYS A 67 15.67 -3.99 18.02
C LYS A 67 15.80 -5.28 18.84
N TYR A 68 14.71 -5.77 19.42
CA TYR A 68 14.72 -7.02 20.19
C TYR A 68 14.99 -8.24 19.30
N ILE A 69 14.40 -8.31 18.11
CA ILE A 69 14.68 -9.39 17.14
C ILE A 69 16.17 -9.39 16.77
N LYS A 70 16.77 -8.22 16.49
CA LYS A 70 18.21 -8.11 16.18
C LYS A 70 19.07 -8.65 17.34
N ARG A 71 18.76 -8.26 18.58
CA ARG A 71 19.47 -8.75 19.77
C ARG A 71 19.25 -10.26 19.97
N LEU A 72 18.03 -10.74 19.76
CA LEU A 72 17.69 -12.16 19.91
C LEU A 72 18.44 -13.01 18.88
N LYS A 73 18.57 -12.56 17.63
CA LYS A 73 19.40 -13.24 16.61
C LYS A 73 20.86 -13.39 17.02
N GLN A 74 21.40 -12.44 17.79
CA GLN A 74 22.78 -12.52 18.29
C GLN A 74 22.92 -13.52 19.45
N ILE A 75 21.92 -13.59 20.34
CA ILE A 75 21.95 -14.46 21.53
C ILE A 75 21.57 -15.90 21.17
N ASN A 76 20.45 -16.07 20.47
CA ASN A 76 19.93 -17.35 20.00
C ASN A 76 19.45 -17.20 18.55
N PRO A 77 20.30 -17.55 17.58
CA PRO A 77 19.99 -17.40 16.16
C PRO A 77 18.69 -18.10 15.76
N ILE A 78 18.42 -19.30 16.29
CA ILE A 78 17.22 -20.08 15.94
C ILE A 78 15.96 -19.33 16.36
N SER A 79 15.86 -18.96 17.64
CA SER A 79 14.71 -18.22 18.15
C SER A 79 14.59 -16.83 17.51
N GLY A 80 15.73 -16.17 17.25
CA GLY A 80 15.75 -14.86 16.61
C GLY A 80 15.24 -14.89 15.16
N TRP A 81 15.63 -15.92 14.39
CA TRP A 81 15.12 -16.14 13.03
C TRP A 81 13.65 -16.57 13.05
N PHE A 82 13.24 -17.41 13.99
CA PHE A 82 11.84 -17.81 14.13
C PHE A 82 10.92 -16.60 14.39
N VAL A 83 11.24 -15.76 15.37
CA VAL A 83 10.44 -14.55 15.66
C VAL A 83 10.48 -13.56 14.48
N TYR A 84 11.61 -13.44 13.81
CA TYR A 84 11.71 -12.62 12.59
C TYR A 84 10.75 -13.10 11.50
N LEU A 85 10.74 -14.41 11.20
CA LEU A 85 9.84 -15.02 10.22
C LEU A 85 8.36 -14.78 10.59
N LEU A 86 7.98 -14.95 11.86
CA LEU A 86 6.62 -14.63 12.31
C LEU A 86 6.28 -13.15 12.09
N SER A 87 7.21 -12.25 12.39
CA SER A 87 6.97 -10.80 12.31
C SER A 87 6.75 -10.29 10.88
N ILE A 88 7.38 -10.91 9.88
CA ILE A 88 7.27 -10.50 8.48
C ILE A 88 6.17 -11.25 7.72
N SER A 89 5.87 -12.48 8.14
CA SER A 89 4.86 -13.32 7.48
C SER A 89 3.44 -13.06 7.96
N GLY A 90 3.29 -12.67 9.24
CA GLY A 90 1.98 -12.63 9.89
C GLY A 90 1.36 -14.02 10.11
N CYS A 91 2.11 -15.10 9.89
CA CYS A 91 1.67 -16.46 10.18
C CYS A 91 1.58 -16.68 11.70
N ARG A 92 0.69 -17.58 12.11
CA ARG A 92 0.67 -18.07 13.50
C ARG A 92 1.86 -18.97 13.74
N ASP A 93 2.31 -19.01 15.00
CA ASP A 93 3.34 -19.91 15.48
C ASP A 93 3.07 -21.37 15.10
N THR A 94 1.85 -21.85 15.30
CA THR A 94 1.41 -23.21 14.97
C THR A 94 1.38 -23.50 13.47
N GLU A 95 1.27 -22.48 12.62
CA GLU A 95 1.30 -22.63 11.16
C GLU A 95 2.74 -22.73 10.69
N MET A 96 3.62 -21.88 11.23
CA MET A 96 5.05 -21.90 10.92
C MET A 96 5.74 -23.18 11.43
N GLN A 97 5.32 -23.72 12.59
CA GLN A 97 5.85 -24.97 13.14
C GLN A 97 5.49 -26.21 12.30
N LYS A 98 4.46 -26.15 11.46
CA LYS A 98 4.04 -27.26 10.59
C LYS A 98 4.78 -27.30 9.26
N VAL A 99 5.58 -26.28 8.96
CA VAL A 99 6.37 -26.20 7.74
C VAL A 99 7.39 -27.34 7.73
N LYS A 100 7.38 -28.11 6.64
CA LYS A 100 8.35 -29.19 6.41
C LYS A 100 9.40 -28.73 5.40
N MET A 101 10.46 -29.52 5.26
CA MET A 101 11.52 -29.24 4.28
C MET A 101 10.98 -29.17 2.84
N GLU A 102 9.97 -29.99 2.50
CA GLU A 102 9.29 -30.01 1.20
C GLU A 102 8.55 -28.70 0.86
N ASP A 103 8.23 -27.89 1.88
CA ASP A 103 7.56 -26.61 1.71
C ASP A 103 8.55 -25.45 1.48
N ILE A 104 9.87 -25.72 1.54
CA ILE A 104 10.93 -24.74 1.35
C ILE A 104 11.54 -24.92 -0.04
N THR A 105 11.42 -23.92 -0.91
CA THR A 105 12.01 -23.94 -2.24
C THR A 105 13.07 -22.86 -2.39
N THR A 106 14.16 -23.19 -3.08
CA THR A 106 15.21 -22.24 -3.42
C THR A 106 14.90 -21.60 -4.77
N LEU A 107 15.03 -20.28 -4.85
CA LEU A 107 14.91 -19.49 -6.07
C LEU A 107 16.26 -18.83 -6.31
N THR A 108 16.80 -18.95 -7.51
CA THR A 108 18.01 -18.21 -7.90
C THR A 108 17.57 -16.89 -8.52
N SER A 109 17.99 -15.78 -7.94
CA SER A 109 17.74 -14.44 -8.48
C SER A 109 18.59 -14.21 -9.74
N GLU A 110 18.14 -13.32 -10.62
CA GLU A 110 18.92 -12.82 -11.77
C GLU A 110 20.26 -12.18 -11.34
N THR A 111 20.32 -11.68 -10.10
CA THR A 111 21.54 -11.15 -9.45
C THR A 111 22.48 -12.23 -8.89
N GLY A 112 22.15 -13.52 -9.03
CA GLY A 112 22.93 -14.64 -8.49
C GLY A 112 22.73 -14.91 -6.99
N GLU A 113 21.83 -14.19 -6.34
CA GLU A 113 21.49 -14.43 -4.93
C GLU A 113 20.58 -15.66 -4.77
N THR A 114 20.83 -16.48 -3.76
CA THR A 114 19.96 -17.60 -3.40
C THR A 114 18.85 -17.10 -2.48
N LEU A 115 17.62 -17.09 -3.00
CA LEU A 115 16.41 -16.78 -2.26
C LEU A 115 15.74 -18.06 -1.79
N TYR A 116 15.02 -17.98 -0.66
CA TYR A 116 14.24 -19.09 -0.13
C TYR A 116 12.78 -18.67 -0.04
N ASN A 117 11.91 -19.50 -0.59
CA ASN A 117 10.46 -19.37 -0.50
C ASN A 117 9.95 -20.42 0.48
N ILE A 118 9.11 -19.99 1.42
CA ILE A 118 8.53 -20.86 2.43
C ILE A 118 7.02 -20.86 2.23
N LYS A 119 6.47 -22.04 1.90
CA LYS A 119 5.04 -22.23 1.73
C LYS A 119 4.42 -22.56 3.09
N VAL A 120 3.50 -21.71 3.54
CA VAL A 120 2.82 -21.90 4.83
C VAL A 120 1.33 -22.15 4.59
N ASN A 121 0.80 -23.21 5.20
CA ASN A 121 -0.62 -23.52 5.14
C ASN A 121 -1.36 -22.80 6.28
N VAL A 122 -2.09 -21.75 5.93
CA VAL A 122 -2.84 -20.91 6.88
C VAL A 122 -4.29 -21.42 6.92
N SER A 123 -4.93 -21.47 8.09
CA SER A 123 -6.31 -21.98 8.15
C SER A 123 -7.22 -21.14 7.23
N LYS A 124 -7.69 -21.75 6.14
CA LYS A 124 -8.54 -21.20 5.05
C LYS A 124 -7.86 -20.51 3.84
N LYS A 125 -6.53 -20.27 3.79
CA LYS A 125 -5.82 -19.72 2.60
C LYS A 125 -4.33 -20.11 2.55
N LYS A 126 -3.74 -20.31 1.36
CA LYS A 126 -2.29 -20.47 1.17
C LYS A 126 -1.63 -19.08 1.03
N VAL A 127 -0.51 -18.86 1.74
CA VAL A 127 0.30 -17.63 1.64
C VAL A 127 1.72 -18.02 1.19
N TRP A 128 2.25 -17.32 0.20
CA TRP A 128 3.62 -17.44 -0.29
C TRP A 128 4.47 -16.31 0.29
N LEU A 129 5.63 -16.64 0.85
CA LEU A 129 6.55 -15.67 1.45
C LEU A 129 7.88 -15.69 0.68
N VAL A 130 8.20 -14.59 0.00
CA VAL A 130 9.49 -14.39 -0.65
C VAL A 130 10.40 -13.61 0.30
N LEU A 131 11.54 -14.19 0.67
CA LEU A 131 12.51 -13.58 1.58
C LEU A 131 13.71 -13.03 0.79
N GLU A 132 13.72 -11.73 0.50
CA GLU A 132 14.73 -11.03 -0.32
C GLU A 132 16.04 -10.66 0.42
N LYS A 133 16.24 -11.06 1.68
CA LYS A 133 17.51 -10.83 2.38
C LYS A 133 18.01 -12.05 3.15
N LEU A 134 18.50 -13.02 2.38
CA LEU A 134 19.32 -14.15 2.86
C LEU A 134 20.78 -14.08 2.37
N SER A 135 21.26 -12.88 2.03
CA SER A 135 22.68 -12.60 1.95
C SER A 135 23.23 -12.34 3.37
N LEU A 136 24.17 -13.20 3.78
CA LEU A 136 24.87 -13.31 5.08
C LEU A 136 24.17 -14.10 6.21
N ALA A 137 24.80 -15.25 6.51
CA ALA A 137 24.70 -16.06 7.73
C ALA A 137 23.93 -17.41 7.67
N LEU A 138 23.79 -18.02 6.50
CA LEU A 138 23.78 -19.49 6.37
C LEU A 138 25.16 -20.00 5.87
N ARG A 139 26.24 -19.50 6.47
CA ARG A 139 27.46 -20.31 6.62
C ARG A 139 27.24 -21.24 7.82
N VAL A 140 26.22 -22.10 7.73
CA VAL A 140 26.10 -23.27 8.59
C VAL A 140 27.22 -24.19 8.13
N ARG A 141 28.37 -24.03 8.82
CA ARG A 141 29.28 -25.08 9.24
C ARG A 141 28.91 -26.41 8.58
N ARG A 142 29.50 -26.71 7.40
CA ARG A 142 29.70 -28.09 6.98
C ARG A 142 30.47 -28.74 8.13
N TYR A 143 29.78 -29.49 8.99
CA TYR A 143 30.46 -30.57 9.69
C TYR A 143 30.81 -31.56 8.58
N SER A 144 32.05 -31.45 8.11
CA SER A 144 32.76 -32.58 7.53
C SER A 144 32.86 -33.62 8.65
N ASN A 145 31.86 -34.48 8.76
CA ASN A 145 32.10 -35.83 9.22
C ASN A 145 32.72 -36.55 8.02
N SER A 146 34.01 -36.31 7.83
CA SER A 146 34.89 -37.24 7.14
C SER A 146 35.34 -38.24 8.20
N SER A 147 34.68 -39.40 8.17
CA SER A 147 35.26 -40.68 8.63
C SER A 147 36.59 -40.96 7.95
#